data_AF-A0A348AKW2-F1
#
_entry.id   AF-A0A348AKW2-F1
#
_cell.length_a   1.000
_cell.length_b   1.000
_cell.length_c   1.000
_cell.angle_alpha   90.00
_cell.angle_beta   90.00
_cell.angle_gamma   90.00
#
_symmetry.space_group_name_H-M   'P 1'
#
loop_
_entity.id
_entity.type
_entity.pdbx_description
1 polymer ?
#
loop_
_entity_poly.entity_id
_entity_poly.type
_entity_poly.pdbx_seq_one_letter_code
_entity_poly.pdbx_strand_id
1 'polypeptide(L)'
;MLRTKPTQGNAMADVLTRGIRQLWLDYQFLTIEINKFAEQQHLELVSELMSQREKLQTIIAERNDTEFIYSEEGIEILKNIQELNQLAGQKLQFMSNRAKQQRSVSQAYEGTGEAFSVGRRMNRET
;
A
#
# COMPACT_ATOMS: atom_id res chain seq x y z
N MET A 1 16.68 8.90 35.93
CA MET A 1 16.80 7.67 35.12
C MET A 1 16.08 7.89 33.80
N LEU A 2 16.83 8.23 32.75
CA LEU A 2 16.29 8.47 31.41
C LEU A 2 16.06 7.11 30.73
N ARG A 3 14.79 6.73 30.53
CA ARG A 3 14.45 5.58 29.68
C ARG A 3 14.75 5.95 28.24
N THR A 4 15.81 5.35 27.69
CA THR A 4 16.16 5.40 26.28
C THR A 4 15.01 4.82 25.46
N LYS A 5 14.46 5.62 24.53
CA LYS A 5 13.50 5.13 23.53
C LYS A 5 14.16 3.99 22.75
N PRO A 6 13.48 2.87 22.49
CA PRO A 6 14.05 1.81 21.66
C PRO A 6 14.27 2.36 20.25
N THR A 7 15.55 2.41 19.88
CA THR A 7 16.05 2.85 18.59
C THR A 7 15.58 1.86 17.53
N GLN A 8 15.04 2.33 16.41
CA GLN A 8 14.59 1.50 15.27
C GLN A 8 15.64 0.47 14.77
N GLY A 9 16.92 0.63 15.13
CA GLY A 9 17.98 -0.34 14.85
C GLY A 9 17.80 -1.70 15.52
N ASN A 10 17.10 -1.80 16.65
CA ASN A 10 16.95 -3.08 17.36
C ASN A 10 15.90 -4.02 16.73
N ALA A 11 14.88 -3.45 16.07
CA ALA A 11 13.84 -4.23 15.40
C ALA A 11 14.36 -4.88 14.10
N MET A 12 15.28 -4.23 13.38
CA MET A 12 15.89 -4.79 12.17
C MET A 12 16.86 -5.92 12.50
N ALA A 13 17.61 -5.82 13.60
CA ALA A 13 18.48 -6.89 14.07
C ALA A 13 17.69 -8.16 14.43
N ASP A 14 16.53 -8.01 15.08
CA ASP A 14 15.63 -9.13 15.38
C ASP A 14 15.15 -9.84 14.11
N VAL A 15 14.71 -9.08 13.09
CA VAL A 15 14.28 -9.64 11.80
C VAL A 15 15.39 -10.42 11.10
N LEU A 16 16.64 -9.95 11.17
CA LEU A 16 17.79 -10.64 10.60
C LEU A 16 18.16 -11.95 11.32
N THR A 17 17.62 -12.21 12.52
CA THR A 17 17.83 -13.48 13.25
C THR A 17 16.67 -14.48 13.10
N ARG A 18 15.54 -14.06 12.52
CA ARG A 18 14.38 -14.95 12.30
C ARG A 18 14.71 -16.06 11.32
N GLY A 19 14.10 -17.23 11.45
CA GLY A 19 14.22 -18.31 10.46
C GLY A 19 13.56 -17.96 9.12
N ILE A 20 14.02 -18.55 8.01
CA ILE A 20 13.47 -18.29 6.66
C ILE A 20 11.95 -18.48 6.59
N ARG A 21 11.45 -19.53 7.25
CA ARG A 21 10.03 -19.86 7.34
C ARG A 21 9.24 -18.71 7.95
N GLN A 22 9.75 -18.12 9.03
CA GLN A 22 9.09 -17.01 9.71
C GLN A 22 9.06 -15.76 8.82
N LEU A 23 10.12 -15.50 8.05
CA LEU A 23 10.14 -14.38 7.12
C LEU A 23 9.05 -14.52 6.04
N TRP A 24 8.86 -15.73 5.50
CA TRP A 24 7.80 -15.99 4.53
C TRP A 24 6.39 -15.88 5.13
N LEU A 25 6.19 -16.35 6.37
CA LEU A 25 4.92 -16.17 7.08
C LEU A 25 4.62 -14.70 7.39
N ASP A 26 5.63 -13.95 7.84
CA ASP A 26 5.51 -12.50 8.07
C ASP A 26 5.17 -11.78 6.75
N TYR A 27 5.77 -12.21 5.64
CA TYR A 27 5.49 -11.66 4.31
C TYR A 27 4.05 -11.94 3.85
N GLN A 28 3.57 -13.16 4.08
CA GLN A 28 2.18 -13.53 3.83
C GLN A 28 1.22 -12.69 4.68
N PHE A 29 1.50 -12.55 5.98
CA PHE A 29 0.72 -11.75 6.91
C PHE A 29 0.60 -10.29 6.45
N LEU A 30 1.72 -9.66 6.07
CA LEU A 30 1.71 -8.29 5.53
C LEU A 30 0.84 -8.19 4.27
N THR A 31 0.88 -9.20 3.41
CA THR A 31 0.07 -9.23 2.17
C THR A 31 -1.43 -9.37 2.48
N ILE A 32 -1.81 -10.11 3.53
CA ILE A 32 -3.20 -10.20 4.02
C ILE A 32 -3.67 -8.85 4.57
N GLU A 33 -2.87 -8.22 5.42
CA GLU A 33 -3.25 -6.94 6.02
C GLU A 33 -3.33 -5.82 4.97
N ILE A 34 -2.44 -5.80 3.96
CA ILE A 34 -2.57 -4.89 2.81
C ILE A 34 -3.92 -5.07 2.12
N ASN A 35 -4.33 -6.31 1.86
CA ASN A 35 -5.62 -6.61 1.22
C ASN A 35 -6.81 -6.13 2.04
N LYS A 36 -6.75 -6.31 3.36
CA LYS A 36 -7.80 -5.91 4.31
C LYS A 36 -7.89 -4.39 4.42
N PHE A 37 -6.77 -3.68 4.57
CA PHE A 37 -6.77 -2.23 4.68
C PHE A 37 -7.04 -1.53 3.35
N ALA A 38 -6.72 -2.17 2.22
CA ALA A 38 -7.13 -1.70 0.90
C ALA A 38 -8.66 -1.73 0.74
N GLU A 39 -9.35 -2.77 1.21
CA GLU A 39 -10.82 -2.82 1.23
C GLU A 39 -11.43 -1.71 2.09
N GLN A 40 -10.79 -1.42 3.23
CA GLN A 40 -11.21 -0.38 4.16
C GLN A 40 -10.78 1.04 3.71
N GLN A 41 -10.10 1.16 2.57
CA GLN A 41 -9.59 2.43 2.01
C GLN A 41 -8.63 3.22 2.92
N HIS A 42 -7.93 2.54 3.83
CA HIS A 42 -6.93 3.15 4.71
C HIS A 42 -5.58 3.32 3.99
N LEU A 43 -5.51 4.25 3.03
CA LEU A 43 -4.37 4.45 2.12
C LEU A 43 -3.02 4.68 2.80
N GLU A 44 -2.98 5.47 3.88
CA GLU A 44 -1.73 5.74 4.60
C GLU A 44 -1.15 4.47 5.22
N LEU A 45 -2.01 3.66 5.85
CA LEU A 45 -1.62 2.39 6.46
C LEU A 45 -1.22 1.36 5.39
N VAL A 46 -1.94 1.32 4.27
CA VAL A 46 -1.56 0.46 3.14
C VAL A 46 -0.17 0.82 2.63
N SER A 47 0.15 2.12 2.50
CA SER A 47 1.48 2.58 2.08
C SER A 47 2.57 2.15 3.07
N GLU A 48 2.30 2.28 4.38
CA GLU A 48 3.23 1.84 5.42
C GLU A 48 3.50 0.32 5.33
N LEU A 49 2.44 -0.48 5.21
CA LEU A 49 2.55 -1.94 5.10
C LEU A 49 3.29 -2.37 3.83
N MET A 50 3.08 -1.67 2.72
CA MET A 50 3.86 -1.90 1.49
C MET A 50 5.35 -1.65 1.71
N SER A 51 5.72 -0.56 2.38
CA SER A 51 7.13 -0.27 2.71
C SER A 51 7.74 -1.33 3.63
N GLN A 52 6.99 -1.82 4.61
CA GLN A 52 7.44 -2.92 5.48
C GLN A 52 7.64 -4.22 4.68
N ARG A 53 6.71 -4.53 3.78
CA ARG A 53 6.77 -5.72 2.91
C ARG A 53 7.94 -5.68 1.94
N GLU A 54 8.26 -4.52 1.37
CA GLU A 54 9.43 -4.33 0.51
C GLU A 54 10.74 -4.62 1.25
N LYS A 55 10.91 -4.10 2.47
CA LYS A 55 12.10 -4.38 3.30
C LYS A 55 12.24 -5.87 3.58
N LEU A 56 11.13 -6.54 3.91
CA LEU A 56 11.13 -7.97 4.16
C LEU A 56 11.45 -8.78 2.90
N GLN A 57 10.97 -8.34 1.73
CA GLN A 57 11.32 -8.94 0.44
C GLN A 57 12.82 -8.90 0.18
N THR A 58 13.47 -7.77 0.44
CA THR A 58 14.93 -7.62 0.31
C THR A 58 15.66 -8.60 1.21
N ILE A 59 15.26 -8.72 2.49
CA ILE A 59 15.89 -9.65 3.44
C ILE A 59 15.73 -11.11 3.00
N ILE A 60 14.55 -11.49 2.50
CA ILE A 60 14.30 -12.83 1.97
C ILE A 60 15.18 -13.09 0.74
N ALA A 61 15.28 -12.12 -0.18
CA ALA A 61 16.10 -12.24 -1.39
C ALA A 61 17.60 -12.37 -1.08
N GLU A 62 18.11 -11.63 -0.10
CA GLU A 62 19.51 -11.68 0.33
C GLU A 62 19.91 -13.01 0.95
N ARG A 63 18.96 -13.72 1.57
CA ARG A 63 19.23 -15.02 2.20
C ARG A 63 19.36 -16.18 1.21
N ASN A 64 18.85 -16.01 -0.01
CA ASN A 64 18.97 -16.95 -1.12
C ASN A 64 18.68 -18.42 -0.72
N ASP A 65 17.64 -18.61 0.09
CA ASP A 65 17.25 -19.94 0.58
C ASP A 65 16.33 -20.62 -0.43
N THR A 66 16.91 -21.61 -1.13
CA THR A 66 16.19 -22.43 -2.10
C THR A 66 15.47 -23.61 -1.47
N GLU A 67 15.87 -24.07 -0.28
CA GLU A 67 15.32 -25.30 0.30
C GLU A 67 13.88 -25.09 0.77
N PHE A 68 13.61 -23.97 1.45
CA PHE A 68 12.27 -23.70 1.96
C PHE A 68 11.24 -23.51 0.83
N ILE A 69 11.59 -22.76 -0.23
CA ILE A 69 10.65 -22.43 -1.32
C ILE A 69 10.22 -23.65 -2.16
N TYR A 70 11.01 -24.73 -2.14
CA TYR A 70 10.70 -25.99 -2.82
C TYR A 70 10.08 -27.05 -1.90
N SER A 71 9.96 -26.78 -0.60
CA SER A 71 9.22 -27.63 0.32
C SER A 71 7.70 -27.54 0.07
N GLU A 72 6.94 -28.56 0.47
CA GLU A 72 5.46 -28.54 0.36
C GLU A 72 4.86 -27.33 1.07
N GLU A 73 5.34 -27.01 2.27
CA GLU A 73 4.92 -25.84 3.03
C GLU A 73 5.25 -24.53 2.30
N GLY A 74 6.47 -24.39 1.79
CA GLY A 74 6.88 -23.20 1.06
C GLY A 74 6.07 -22.98 -0.22
N ILE A 75 5.77 -24.05 -0.95
CA ILE A 75 4.92 -24.01 -2.15
C ILE A 75 3.51 -23.53 -1.81
N GLU A 76 2.92 -24.03 -0.73
CA GLU A 76 1.60 -23.59 -0.27
C GLU A 76 1.59 -22.10 0.10
N ILE A 77 2.58 -21.66 0.88
CA ILE A 77 2.71 -20.25 1.27
C ILE A 77 2.89 -19.35 0.03
N LEU A 78 3.76 -19.74 -0.91
CA LEU A 78 4.00 -18.98 -2.13
C LEU A 78 2.75 -18.88 -3.00
N LYS A 79 1.99 -19.98 -3.13
CA LYS A 79 0.72 -19.97 -3.86
C LYS A 79 -0.26 -18.99 -3.22
N ASN A 80 -0.42 -19.04 -1.90
CA ASN A 80 -1.30 -18.12 -1.17
C ASN A 80 -0.86 -16.66 -1.36
N ILE A 81 0.45 -16.38 -1.29
CA ILE A 81 1.00 -15.05 -1.54
C ILE A 81 0.67 -14.57 -2.96
N GLN A 82 0.81 -15.43 -3.97
CA GLN A 82 0.50 -15.08 -5.36
C GLN A 82 -0.96 -14.69 -5.54
N GLU A 83 -1.89 -15.47 -4.99
CA GLU A 83 -3.33 -15.19 -5.02
C GLU A 83 -3.64 -13.85 -4.33
N LEU A 84 -3.09 -13.63 -3.14
CA LEU A 84 -3.26 -12.39 -2.38
C LEU A 84 -2.68 -11.17 -3.12
N ASN A 85 -1.56 -11.33 -3.85
CA ASN A 85 -0.96 -10.25 -4.62
C ASN A 85 -1.84 -9.83 -5.80
N GLN A 86 -2.48 -10.79 -6.48
CA GLN A 86 -3.41 -10.48 -7.56
C GLN A 86 -4.62 -9.70 -7.03
N LEU A 87 -5.18 -10.12 -5.90
CA LEU A 87 -6.28 -9.41 -5.24
C LEU A 87 -5.88 -7.98 -4.82
N ALA A 88 -4.71 -7.82 -4.20
CA ALA A 88 -4.20 -6.51 -3.80
C ALA A 88 -4.02 -5.60 -5.01
N GLY A 89 -3.45 -6.10 -6.11
CA GLY A 89 -3.24 -5.36 -7.35
C GLY A 89 -4.54 -4.82 -7.94
N GLN A 90 -5.58 -5.66 -8.01
CA GLN A 90 -6.91 -5.25 -8.50
C GLN A 90 -7.53 -4.15 -7.63
N LYS A 91 -7.46 -4.30 -6.30
CA LYS A 91 -7.99 -3.30 -5.35
C LYS A 91 -7.25 -1.97 -5.45
N LEU A 92 -5.93 -1.99 -5.49
CA LEU A 92 -5.11 -0.79 -5.62
C LEU A 92 -5.38 -0.07 -6.96
N GLN A 93 -5.56 -0.82 -8.04
CA GLN A 93 -5.93 -0.24 -9.34
C GLN A 93 -7.30 0.43 -9.29
N PHE A 94 -8.30 -0.21 -8.67
CA PHE A 94 -9.63 0.36 -8.48
C PHE A 94 -9.56 1.67 -7.67
N MET A 95 -8.80 1.67 -6.56
CA MET A 95 -8.60 2.87 -5.74
C MET A 95 -7.94 4.01 -6.53
N SER A 96 -6.90 3.70 -7.31
CA SER A 96 -6.22 4.67 -8.18
C SER A 96 -7.17 5.29 -9.20
N ASN A 97 -8.01 4.47 -9.83
CA ASN A 97 -9.00 4.94 -10.80
C ASN A 97 -10.05 5.85 -10.14
N ARG A 98 -10.54 5.49 -8.96
CA ARG A 98 -11.48 6.31 -8.20
C ARG A 98 -10.87 7.66 -7.78
N ALA A 99 -9.63 7.67 -7.32
CA ALA A 99 -8.92 8.89 -6.97
C ALA A 99 -8.73 9.82 -8.20
N LYS A 100 -8.41 9.25 -9.37
CA LYS A 100 -8.34 10.00 -10.64
C LYS A 100 -9.69 10.61 -11.03
N GLN A 101 -10.76 9.82 -10.95
CA GLN A 101 -12.11 10.30 -11.28
C GLN A 101 -12.55 11.42 -10.33
N GLN A 102 -12.29 11.30 -9.03
CA GLN A 102 -12.61 12.33 -8.05
C GLN A 102 -11.87 13.64 -8.35
N ARG A 103 -10.57 13.58 -8.69
CA ARG A 103 -9.81 14.78 -9.09
C ARG A 103 -10.39 15.44 -10.35
N SER A 104 -10.74 14.64 -11.35
CA SER A 104 -11.34 15.16 -12.59
C SER A 104 -12.70 15.83 -12.33
N VAL A 105 -13.53 15.26 -11.45
CA VAL A 105 -14.82 15.84 -11.07
C VAL A 105 -14.62 17.15 -10.29
N SER A 106 -13.72 17.17 -9.29
CA SER A 106 -13.41 18.38 -8.53
C SER A 106 -12.91 19.52 -9.43
N GLN A 107 -12.02 19.23 -10.39
CA GLN A 107 -11.55 20.21 -11.38
C GLN A 107 -12.67 20.76 -12.28
N ALA A 108 -13.63 19.93 -12.67
CA ALA A 108 -14.77 20.36 -13.49
C ALA A 108 -15.71 21.32 -12.72
N TYR A 109 -15.88 21.12 -11.41
CA TYR A 109 -16.67 22.00 -10.55
C TYR A 109 -15.94 23.31 -10.17
N GLU A 110 -14.64 23.27 -9.92
CA GLU A 110 -13.83 24.49 -9.73
C GLU A 110 -13.84 25.36 -11.00
N GLY A 111 -13.72 24.75 -12.19
CA GLY A 111 -13.78 25.44 -13.47
C GLY A 111 -15.17 25.97 -13.86
N THR A 112 -16.25 25.49 -13.24
CA THR A 112 -17.61 26.04 -13.45
C THR A 112 -18.06 27.03 -12.37
N GLY A 113 -17.28 27.19 -11.29
CA GLY A 113 -17.53 28.19 -10.25
C GLY A 113 -17.20 29.63 -10.65
N GLU A 114 -16.32 29.84 -11.63
CA GLU A 114 -15.95 31.18 -12.13
C GLU A 114 -16.82 31.67 -13.30
N ALA A 115 -17.68 30.82 -13.88
CA ALA A 115 -18.46 31.17 -15.07
C ALA A 115 -19.85 31.78 -14.80
N PHE A 116 -20.30 31.85 -13.53
CA PHE A 116 -21.66 32.28 -13.22
C PHE A 116 -21.73 33.25 -12.03
N SER A 117 -21.17 34.46 -12.14
CA SER A 117 -21.69 35.65 -11.42
C SER A 117 -20.94 36.97 -11.68
N VAL A 118 -21.13 37.61 -12.84
CA VAL A 118 -21.41 39.06 -13.02
C VAL A 118 -21.95 39.17 -14.46
N GLY A 119 -23.22 39.39 -14.77
CA GLY A 119 -24.11 40.39 -14.22
C GLY A 119 -24.58 41.25 -15.39
N ARG A 120 -25.74 40.93 -15.97
CA ARG A 120 -26.48 41.79 -16.90
C ARG A 120 -26.55 43.23 -16.36
N ARG A 121 -25.83 44.15 -17.00
CA ARG A 121 -26.12 45.60 -17.09
C ARG A 121 -25.39 46.07 -18.36
N MET A 122 -25.92 46.83 -19.30
CA MET A 122 -27.24 47.39 -19.55
C MET A 122 -27.07 48.05 -20.93
N ASN A 123 -27.98 47.84 -21.87
CA ASN A 123 -27.98 48.60 -23.13
C ASN A 123 -28.17 50.10 -22.84
N ARG A 124 -27.18 50.90 -23.23
CA ARG A 124 -27.20 52.33 -23.65
C ARG A 124 -25.78 52.59 -24.14
N GLU A 125 -25.53 53.20 -25.30
CA GLU A 125 -25.95 54.56 -25.62
C GLU A 125 -26.30 54.72 -27.11
N THR A 126 -27.13 55.74 -27.33
CA THR A 126 -27.58 56.38 -28.57
C THR A 126 -26.46 56.96 -29.41
#